data_AF-A0A7Y5Q9Q4-F1
#
_entry.id   AF-A0A7Y5Q9Q4-F1
#
_cell.length_a   1.000
_cell.length_b   1.000
_cell.length_c   1.000
_cell.angle_alpha   90.00
_cell.angle_beta   90.00
_cell.angle_gamma   90.00
#
_symmetry.space_group_name_H-M   'P 1'
#
loop_
_entity.id
_entity.type
_entity.pdbx_description
1 polymer ?
#
loop_
_entity_poly.entity_id
_entity_poly.type
_entity_poly.pdbx_seq_one_letter_code
_entity_poly.pdbx_strand_id
1 'polypeptide(L)'
;MRLLNPWGLAWLALIVPLVLLYLLRLRRRELTVSSVLFWSQAIQDMQANTPLQRLQRNLLLYLQIGVVVLAALALARPAISTPGLGGAAVVVVLDGSASMAAREGSRSRFELARERIGKLVDGLGRGDEAMLVLATDRAEVVHPWSSDRRALHRTLHGLAPTDLPSDLRDALTLAA
;
A
#
# COMPACT_ATOMS: atom_id res chain seq x y z
N MET A 1 -3.41 6.72 6.79
CA MET A 1 -2.46 5.58 6.93
C MET A 1 -3.25 4.40 7.43
N ARG A 2 -3.27 3.28 6.70
CA ARG A 2 -3.96 2.05 7.12
C ARG A 2 -2.90 0.99 7.40
N LEU A 3 -2.99 0.31 8.54
CA LEU A 3 -2.15 -0.84 8.82
C LEU A 3 -2.80 -2.06 8.16
N LEU A 4 -2.08 -2.70 7.24
CA LEU A 4 -2.59 -3.92 6.60
C LEU A 4 -2.52 -5.12 7.54
N ASN A 5 -1.61 -5.09 8.52
CA ASN A 5 -1.51 -6.10 9.56
C ASN A 5 -1.24 -5.45 10.94
N PRO A 6 -2.29 -5.11 11.72
CA PRO A 6 -2.11 -4.43 13.00
C PRO A 6 -1.37 -5.30 14.03
N TRP A 7 -1.38 -6.64 13.87
CA TRP A 7 -0.69 -7.56 14.77
C TRP A 7 0.83 -7.49 14.67
N GLY A 8 1.37 -6.93 13.57
CA GLY A 8 2.81 -6.73 13.41
C GLY A 8 3.44 -5.85 14.51
N LEU A 9 2.66 -4.96 15.12
CA LEU A 9 3.11 -4.11 16.23
C LEU A 9 3.33 -4.87 17.54
N ALA A 10 2.71 -6.05 17.72
CA ALA A 10 2.90 -6.86 18.92
C ALA A 10 4.37 -7.29 19.11
N TRP A 11 5.15 -7.34 18.03
CA TRP A 11 6.58 -7.63 18.07
C TRP A 11 7.42 -6.59 18.80
N LEU A 12 6.90 -5.37 19.01
CA LEU A 12 7.56 -4.38 19.86
C LEU A 12 7.69 -4.85 21.31
N ALA A 13 6.84 -5.79 21.77
CA ALA A 13 6.97 -6.39 23.09
C ALA A 13 8.32 -7.10 23.30
N LEU A 14 9.01 -7.51 22.22
CA LEU A 14 10.34 -8.13 22.29
C LEU A 14 11.43 -7.18 22.83
N ILE A 15 11.19 -5.88 22.82
CA ILE A 15 12.10 -4.87 23.38
C ILE A 15 12.20 -5.01 24.91
N VAL A 16 11.11 -5.37 25.58
CA VAL A 16 11.06 -5.50 27.05
C VAL A 16 12.04 -6.56 27.57
N PRO A 17 12.00 -7.84 27.12
CA PRO A 17 12.96 -8.84 27.56
C PRO A 17 14.38 -8.53 27.12
N LEU A 18 14.58 -7.88 25.97
CA LEU A 18 15.90 -7.47 25.48
C LEU A 18 16.57 -6.47 26.44
N VAL A 19 15.83 -5.44 26.84
CA VAL A 19 16.30 -4.44 27.82
C VAL A 19 16.49 -5.09 29.19
N LEU A 20 15.57 -5.96 29.61
CA LEU A 20 15.67 -6.65 30.90
C LEU A 20 16.92 -7.55 30.97
N LEU A 21 17.21 -8.32 29.92
CA LEU A 21 18.40 -9.18 29.84
C LEU A 21 19.69 -8.34 29.84
N TYR A 22 19.65 -7.15 29.25
CA TYR A 22 20.77 -6.22 29.30
C TYR A 22 21.00 -5.66 30.71
N LEU A 23 19.94 -5.26 31.42
CA LEU A 23 20.01 -4.77 32.81
C LEU A 23 20.46 -5.86 33.79
N LEU A 24 20.02 -7.11 33.58
CA LEU A 24 20.39 -8.27 34.40
C LEU A 24 21.86 -8.69 34.21
N ARG A 25 22.52 -8.27 33.12
CA ARG A 25 23.91 -8.64 32.83
C ARG A 25 24.91 -7.80 33.62
N LEU A 26 24.89 -7.96 34.93
CA LEU A 26 25.82 -7.29 35.85
C LEU A 26 27.18 -8.02 35.82
N ARG A 27 28.06 -7.62 34.89
CA ARG A 27 29.46 -8.11 34.89
C ARG A 27 30.20 -7.50 36.08
N ARG A 28 30.33 -8.28 37.16
CA ARG A 28 31.31 -8.01 38.21
C ARG A 28 32.66 -8.51 37.71
N ARG A 29 33.60 -7.60 37.49
CA ARG A 29 35.00 -7.96 37.23
C ARG A 29 35.70 -8.00 38.58
N GLU A 30 36.13 -9.19 38.97
CA GLU A 30 37.01 -9.36 40.12
C GLU A 30 38.41 -8.91 39.70
N LEU A 31 38.92 -7.88 40.39
CA LEU A 31 40.28 -7.37 40.21
C LEU A 31 41.02 -7.64 41.51
N THR A 32 42.11 -8.39 41.44
CA THR A 32 43.01 -8.62 42.57
C THR A 32 43.82 -7.36 42.85
N VAL A 33 43.58 -6.75 44.02
CA VAL A 33 44.29 -5.57 44.51
C VAL A 33 45.04 -5.91 45.79
N SER A 34 46.25 -5.34 45.95
CA SER A 34 47.18 -5.66 47.04
C SER A 34 46.79 -5.13 48.43
N SER A 35 45.77 -4.26 48.52
CA SER A 35 45.26 -3.74 49.80
C SER A 35 43.77 -3.39 49.71
N VAL A 36 42.99 -3.84 50.69
CA VAL A 36 41.53 -3.62 50.81
C VAL A 36 41.17 -2.35 51.60
N LEU A 37 42.16 -1.76 52.29
CA LEU A 37 41.96 -0.69 53.28
C LEU A 37 41.44 0.62 52.67
N PHE A 38 41.83 0.93 51.43
CA PHE A 38 41.39 2.14 50.70
C PHE A 38 40.13 1.91 49.83
N TRP A 39 39.68 0.66 49.68
CA TRP A 39 38.54 0.34 48.81
C TRP A 39 37.19 0.48 49.50
N SER A 40 37.12 0.45 50.84
CA SER A 40 35.85 0.60 51.59
C SER A 40 35.16 1.94 51.34
N GLN A 41 35.94 3.02 51.14
CA GLN A 41 35.44 4.36 50.82
C GLN A 41 35.06 4.50 49.34
N ALA A 42 35.77 3.84 48.41
CA ALA A 42 35.44 3.86 46.98
C ALA A 42 34.21 3.00 46.62
N ILE A 43 33.88 2.00 47.43
CA ILE A 43 32.70 1.14 47.23
C ILE A 43 31.39 1.91 47.48
N GLN A 44 31.41 2.96 48.33
CA GLN A 44 30.22 3.80 48.56
C GLN A 44 29.86 4.63 47.33
N ASP A 45 30.85 5.13 46.57
CA ASP A 45 30.62 5.86 45.31
C ASP A 45 30.19 4.93 44.16
N MET A 46 30.59 3.65 44.18
CA MET A 46 30.17 2.67 43.17
C MET A 46 28.68 2.29 43.25
N GLN A 47 27.99 2.55 44.36
CA GLN A 47 26.53 2.35 44.46
C GLN A 47 25.73 3.37 43.63
N ALA A 48 26.33 4.51 43.27
CA ALA A 48 25.68 5.55 42.48
C ALA A 48 25.71 5.29 40.95
N ASN A 49 26.43 4.25 40.49
CA ASN A 49 26.56 3.95 39.07
C ASN A 49 25.33 3.18 38.58
N THR A 50 24.24 3.93 38.43
CA THR A 50 22.91 3.45 38.05
C THR A 50 22.96 2.63 36.75
N PRO A 51 22.28 1.47 36.70
CA PRO A 51 22.26 0.61 35.52
C PRO A 51 21.70 1.34 34.27
N LEU A 52 20.89 2.38 34.47
CA LEU A 52 20.38 3.26 33.41
C LEU A 52 21.47 4.08 32.70
N GLN A 53 22.52 4.55 33.40
CA GLN A 53 23.60 5.30 32.74
C GLN A 53 24.44 4.43 31.79
N ARG A 54 24.56 3.13 32.08
CA ARG A 54 25.21 2.17 31.16
C ARG A 54 24.35 1.88 29.94
N LEU A 55 23.03 1.84 30.09
CA LEU A 55 22.08 1.67 29.00
C LEU A 55 22.22 2.81 27.96
N GLN A 56 22.41 4.04 28.44
CA GLN A 56 22.56 5.23 27.60
C GLN A 56 23.87 5.26 26.79
N ARG A 57 24.91 4.52 27.19
CA ARG A 57 26.24 4.54 26.55
C ARG A 57 26.47 3.39 25.58
N ASN A 58 25.49 2.52 25.34
CA ASN A 58 25.69 1.33 24.52
C ASN A 58 25.03 1.43 23.14
N LEU A 59 25.83 1.80 22.14
CA LEU A 59 25.40 1.89 20.73
C LEU A 59 24.79 0.56 20.22
N LEU A 60 25.29 -0.59 20.69
CA LEU A 60 24.80 -1.90 20.26
C LEU A 60 23.34 -2.14 20.68
N LEU A 61 22.95 -1.68 21.87
CA LEU A 61 21.57 -1.80 22.35
C LEU A 61 20.61 -0.98 21.47
N TYR A 62 20.98 0.27 21.16
CA TYR A 62 20.19 1.12 20.27
C TYR A 62 20.04 0.49 18.88
N LEU A 63 21.10 -0.14 18.37
CA LEU A 63 21.06 -0.83 17.09
C LEU A 63 20.12 -2.05 17.12
N GLN A 64 20.14 -2.83 18.20
CA GLN A 64 19.22 -3.96 18.39
C GLN A 64 17.76 -3.50 18.48
N ILE A 65 17.47 -2.45 19.26
CA ILE A 65 16.12 -1.86 19.33
C ILE A 65 15.69 -1.37 17.95
N GLY A 66 16.58 -0.70 17.21
CA GLY A 66 16.33 -0.25 15.84
C GLY A 66 15.94 -1.41 14.92
N VAL A 67 16.67 -2.54 14.98
CA VAL A 67 16.32 -3.74 14.21
C VAL A 67 14.95 -4.29 14.57
N VAL A 68 14.60 -4.37 15.85
CA VAL A 68 13.28 -4.84 16.30
C VAL A 68 12.17 -3.91 15.82
N VAL A 69 12.37 -2.59 15.91
CA VAL A 69 11.40 -1.60 15.43
C VAL A 69 11.23 -1.70 13.92
N LEU A 70 12.33 -1.80 13.15
CA LEU A 70 12.27 -1.97 11.70
C LEU A 70 11.56 -3.27 11.30
N ALA A 71 11.83 -4.38 11.99
CA ALA A 71 11.16 -5.64 11.76
C ALA A 71 9.65 -5.56 12.08
N ALA A 72 9.28 -4.94 13.21
CA ALA A 72 7.88 -4.73 13.56
C ALA A 72 7.16 -3.83 12.54
N LEU A 73 7.81 -2.78 12.04
CA LEU A 73 7.27 -1.93 10.98
C LEU A 73 7.12 -2.69 9.65
N ALA A 74 8.11 -3.49 9.28
CA ALA A 74 8.05 -4.31 8.08
C ALA A 74 6.88 -5.32 8.13
N LEU A 75 6.66 -5.93 9.29
CA LEU A 75 5.55 -6.85 9.54
C LEU A 75 4.18 -6.14 9.62
N ALA A 76 4.14 -4.94 10.20
CA ALA A 76 2.92 -4.14 10.31
C ALA A 76 2.44 -3.61 8.94
N ARG A 77 3.35 -3.55 7.94
CA ARG A 77 3.13 -3.07 6.57
C ARG A 77 2.32 -1.76 6.57
N PRO A 78 2.90 -0.65 7.07
CA PRO A 78 2.22 0.63 7.07
C PRO A 78 1.93 1.06 5.63
N ALA A 79 0.66 1.07 5.26
CA ALA A 79 0.24 1.54 3.95
C ALA A 79 -0.10 3.03 4.04
N ILE A 80 0.66 3.82 3.29
CA ILE A 80 0.32 5.20 2.98
C ILE A 80 -0.51 5.14 1.70
N SER A 81 -1.82 5.33 1.82
CA SER A 81 -2.68 5.56 0.65
C SER A 81 -2.34 6.93 0.08
N THR A 82 -1.39 6.98 -0.84
CA THR A 82 -1.10 8.17 -1.65
C THR A 82 -2.05 8.15 -2.85
N PRO A 83 -2.99 9.11 -2.96
CA PRO A 83 -3.74 9.27 -4.19
C PRO A 83 -2.75 9.63 -5.32
N GLY A 84 -2.58 8.74 -6.30
CA GLY A 84 -1.83 9.02 -7.53
C GLY A 84 -0.45 8.37 -7.73
N LEU A 85 -0.01 7.45 -6.85
CA LEU A 85 1.22 6.65 -7.08
C LEU A 85 0.95 5.20 -7.53
N GLY A 86 -0.29 4.74 -7.42
CA GLY A 86 -0.79 3.54 -8.07
C GLY A 86 -2.06 3.93 -8.81
N GLY A 87 -1.97 4.02 -10.14
CA GLY A 87 -3.14 4.26 -10.96
C GLY A 87 -4.15 3.14 -10.79
N ALA A 88 -5.42 3.48 -10.68
CA ALA A 88 -6.48 2.50 -10.89
C ALA A 88 -6.43 2.05 -12.36
N ALA A 89 -6.38 0.74 -12.59
CA ALA A 89 -6.59 0.15 -13.90
C ALA A 89 -8.08 -0.13 -14.06
N VAL A 90 -8.75 0.61 -14.94
CA VAL A 90 -10.21 0.52 -15.14
C VAL A 90 -10.50 -0.04 -16.53
N VAL A 91 -11.09 -1.23 -16.60
CA VAL A 91 -11.64 -1.75 -17.86
C VAL A 91 -13.10 -1.30 -17.97
N VAL A 92 -13.43 -0.61 -19.06
CA VAL A 92 -14.80 -0.20 -19.38
C VAL A 92 -15.29 -1.06 -20.53
N VAL A 93 -16.31 -1.88 -20.25
CA VAL A 93 -17.02 -2.67 -21.26
C VAL A 93 -18.28 -1.92 -21.65
N LEU A 94 -18.39 -1.55 -22.93
CA LEU A 94 -19.55 -0.88 -23.51
C LEU A 94 -20.34 -1.87 -24.38
N ASP A 95 -21.60 -2.09 -24.06
CA ASP A 95 -22.51 -2.88 -24.89
C ASP A 95 -22.78 -2.16 -26.22
N GLY A 96 -22.45 -2.82 -27.32
CA GLY A 96 -22.63 -2.34 -28.70
C GLY A 96 -23.76 -3.01 -29.45
N SER A 97 -24.64 -3.76 -28.77
CA SER A 97 -25.73 -4.51 -29.40
C SER A 97 -26.80 -3.63 -30.05
N ALA A 98 -27.59 -4.22 -30.96
CA ALA A 98 -28.72 -3.56 -31.61
C ALA A 98 -29.71 -2.94 -30.62
N SER A 99 -29.87 -3.54 -29.43
CA SER A 99 -30.76 -3.03 -28.37
C SER A 99 -30.33 -1.66 -27.82
N MET A 100 -29.05 -1.30 -27.97
CA MET A 100 -28.50 -0.03 -27.51
C MET A 100 -28.83 1.13 -28.45
N ALA A 101 -29.26 0.84 -29.69
CA ALA A 101 -29.83 1.85 -30.59
C ALA A 101 -31.24 2.30 -30.20
N ALA A 102 -31.90 1.59 -29.26
CA ALA A 102 -33.22 1.97 -28.76
C ALA A 102 -33.21 3.37 -28.14
N ARG A 103 -34.23 4.18 -28.47
CA ARG A 103 -34.37 5.54 -27.96
C ARG A 103 -34.98 5.54 -26.55
N GLU A 104 -34.37 6.31 -25.68
CA GLU A 104 -34.82 6.60 -24.32
C GLU A 104 -35.00 8.13 -24.20
N GLY A 105 -36.23 8.58 -24.44
CA GLY A 105 -36.52 10.01 -24.61
C GLY A 105 -35.95 10.57 -25.91
N SER A 106 -35.12 11.62 -25.81
CA SER A 106 -34.51 12.29 -26.97
C SER A 106 -33.21 11.65 -27.47
N ARG A 107 -32.62 10.73 -26.70
CA ARG A 107 -31.30 10.13 -26.94
C ARG A 107 -31.40 8.60 -27.04
N SER A 108 -30.38 7.95 -27.60
CA SER A 108 -30.28 6.48 -27.57
C SER A 108 -29.67 5.99 -26.25
N ARG A 109 -29.93 4.73 -25.88
CA ARG A 109 -29.26 4.08 -24.74
C ARG A 109 -27.74 4.13 -24.89
N PHE A 110 -27.24 3.95 -26.11
CA PHE A 110 -25.82 4.08 -26.44
C PHE A 110 -25.27 5.48 -26.14
N GLU A 111 -25.98 6.54 -26.50
CA GLU A 111 -25.58 7.91 -26.20
C GLU A 111 -25.53 8.19 -24.69
N LEU A 112 -26.48 7.65 -23.93
CA LEU A 112 -26.50 7.77 -22.47
C LEU A 112 -25.34 7.01 -21.83
N ALA A 113 -25.02 5.81 -22.32
CA ALA A 113 -23.86 5.04 -21.87
C ALA A 113 -22.56 5.79 -22.17
N ARG A 114 -22.43 6.36 -23.38
CA ARG A 114 -21.28 7.18 -23.79
C ARG A 114 -21.06 8.36 -22.85
N GLU A 115 -22.12 9.08 -22.48
CA GLU A 115 -22.01 10.21 -21.55
C GLU A 115 -21.54 9.76 -20.15
N ARG A 116 -22.06 8.63 -19.64
CA ARG A 116 -21.66 8.09 -18.34
C ARG A 116 -20.19 7.65 -18.33
N ILE A 117 -19.74 7.01 -19.40
CA ILE A 117 -18.33 6.61 -19.57
C ILE A 117 -17.45 7.85 -19.65
N GLY A 118 -17.86 8.89 -20.38
CA GLY A 118 -17.13 10.16 -20.45
C GLY A 118 -16.91 10.78 -19.07
N LYS A 119 -17.96 10.83 -18.23
CA LYS A 119 -17.86 11.30 -16.83
C LYS A 119 -16.92 10.44 -15.98
N LEU A 120 -16.88 9.13 -16.22
CA LEU A 120 -15.95 8.23 -15.56
C LEU A 120 -14.50 8.53 -15.97
N VAL A 121 -14.24 8.73 -17.26
CA VAL A 121 -12.93 9.12 -17.80
C VAL A 121 -12.46 10.48 -17.23
N ASP A 122 -13.38 11.43 -17.09
CA ASP A 122 -13.10 12.73 -16.47
C ASP A 122 -12.74 12.61 -14.99
N GLY A 123 -13.33 11.62 -14.30
CA GLY A 123 -13.07 11.32 -12.89
C GLY A 123 -11.78 10.55 -12.62
N LEU A 124 -11.11 10.01 -13.65
CA LEU A 124 -9.82 9.33 -13.49
C LEU A 124 -8.79 10.30 -12.89
N GLY A 125 -7.98 9.81 -11.96
CA GLY A 125 -6.88 10.55 -11.31
C GLY A 125 -5.61 10.61 -12.17
N ARG A 126 -4.55 11.23 -11.63
CA ARG A 126 -3.22 11.17 -12.27
C ARG A 126 -2.63 9.78 -12.04
N GLY A 127 -2.23 9.12 -13.13
CA GLY A 127 -1.67 7.78 -13.12
C GLY A 127 -2.68 6.66 -13.40
N ASP A 128 -3.99 6.95 -13.33
CA ASP A 128 -5.03 5.97 -13.69
C ASP A 128 -4.99 5.67 -15.19
N GLU A 129 -5.21 4.40 -15.53
CA GLU A 129 -5.28 3.92 -16.90
C GLU A 129 -6.65 3.31 -17.16
N ALA A 130 -7.19 3.54 -18.35
CA ALA A 130 -8.42 2.90 -18.78
C ALA A 130 -8.24 2.17 -20.10
N MET A 131 -8.98 1.08 -20.23
CA MET A 131 -9.16 0.32 -21.47
C MET A 131 -10.64 0.38 -21.85
N LEU A 132 -10.92 0.59 -23.14
CA LEU A 132 -12.28 0.55 -23.66
C LEU A 132 -12.46 -0.72 -24.48
N VAL A 133 -13.47 -1.52 -24.12
CA VAL A 133 -13.86 -2.74 -24.82
C VAL A 133 -15.29 -2.55 -25.32
N LEU A 134 -15.52 -2.81 -26.60
CA LEU A 134 -16.85 -2.83 -27.18
C LEU A 134 -17.34 -4.28 -27.23
N ALA A 135 -18.49 -4.54 -26.62
CA ALA A 135 -19.14 -5.85 -26.63
C ALA A 135 -20.18 -5.91 -27.75
N THR A 136 -19.82 -6.50 -28.88
CA THR A 136 -20.75 -6.90 -29.96
C THR A 136 -20.78 -8.43 -30.04
N ASP A 137 -21.07 -9.01 -31.20
CA ASP A 137 -21.05 -10.47 -31.42
C ASP A 137 -19.66 -11.08 -31.20
N ARG A 138 -18.62 -10.27 -31.34
CA ARG A 138 -17.25 -10.53 -30.90
C ARG A 138 -16.75 -9.31 -30.16
N ALA A 139 -16.21 -9.49 -28.97
CA ALA A 139 -15.71 -8.37 -28.21
C ALA A 139 -14.40 -7.84 -28.82
N GLU A 140 -14.25 -6.52 -28.85
CA GLU A 140 -13.07 -5.87 -29.42
C GLU A 140 -12.53 -4.80 -28.45
N VAL A 141 -11.21 -4.78 -28.29
CA VAL A 141 -10.51 -3.72 -27.58
C VAL A 141 -10.40 -2.50 -28.49
N VAL A 142 -11.36 -1.58 -28.38
CA VAL A 142 -11.41 -0.36 -29.20
C VAL A 142 -10.40 0.70 -28.76
N HIS A 143 -9.98 0.66 -27.50
CA HIS A 143 -8.85 1.45 -27.01
C HIS A 143 -8.03 0.64 -26.00
N PRO A 144 -6.71 0.42 -26.24
CA PRO A 144 -5.84 -0.26 -25.28
C PRO A 144 -5.62 0.58 -24.02
N TRP A 145 -4.91 0.05 -23.02
CA TRP A 145 -4.57 0.78 -21.80
C TRP A 145 -3.96 2.16 -22.10
N SER A 146 -4.55 3.20 -21.53
CA SER A 146 -4.06 4.57 -21.68
C SER A 146 -4.48 5.45 -20.52
N SER A 147 -3.58 6.37 -20.15
CA SER A 147 -3.83 7.46 -19.22
C SER A 147 -4.20 8.79 -19.93
N ASP A 148 -4.15 8.83 -21.27
CA ASP A 148 -4.55 10.00 -22.05
C ASP A 148 -6.07 10.09 -22.17
N ARG A 149 -6.68 10.89 -21.29
CA ARG A 149 -8.12 11.19 -21.30
C ARG A 149 -8.61 11.72 -22.65
N ARG A 150 -7.80 12.50 -23.39
CA ARG A 150 -8.20 13.05 -24.70
C ARG A 150 -8.26 11.96 -25.76
N ALA A 151 -7.35 10.99 -25.72
CA ALA A 151 -7.40 9.82 -26.61
C ALA A 151 -8.64 8.97 -26.32
N LEU A 152 -8.92 8.70 -25.04
CA LEU A 152 -10.11 7.95 -24.61
C LEU A 152 -11.41 8.61 -25.06
N HIS A 153 -11.55 9.93 -24.85
CA HIS A 153 -12.73 10.68 -25.31
C HIS A 153 -12.89 10.65 -26.83
N ARG A 154 -11.79 10.81 -27.59
CA ARG A 154 -11.84 10.74 -29.06
C ARG A 154 -12.36 9.41 -29.55
N THR A 155 -11.85 8.30 -29.01
CA THR A 155 -12.32 6.97 -29.39
C THR A 155 -13.76 6.78 -28.98
N LEU A 156 -14.13 7.14 -27.75
CA LEU A 156 -15.49 7.03 -27.23
C LEU A 156 -16.51 7.80 -28.11
N HIS A 157 -16.16 8.98 -28.61
CA HIS A 157 -17.01 9.75 -29.53
C HIS A 157 -17.17 9.11 -30.92
N GLY A 158 -16.18 8.34 -31.38
CA GLY A 158 -16.20 7.66 -32.67
C GLY A 158 -16.98 6.33 -32.69
N LEU A 159 -17.35 5.80 -31.52
CA LEU A 159 -18.10 4.55 -31.44
C LEU A 159 -19.59 4.75 -31.78
N ALA A 160 -20.17 3.71 -32.40
CA ALA A 160 -21.58 3.61 -32.72
C ALA A 160 -22.11 2.21 -32.34
N PRO A 161 -23.41 2.07 -32.03
CA PRO A 161 -24.01 0.75 -31.85
C PRO A 161 -24.03 0.00 -33.18
N THR A 162 -23.97 -1.32 -33.11
CA THR A 162 -24.07 -2.22 -34.25
C THR A 162 -25.41 -2.93 -34.28
N ASP A 163 -25.81 -3.47 -35.44
CA ASP A 163 -27.05 -4.25 -35.60
C ASP A 163 -26.91 -5.72 -35.15
N LEU A 164 -25.84 -6.05 -34.44
CA LEU A 164 -25.48 -7.39 -33.99
C LEU A 164 -25.91 -7.62 -32.52
N PRO A 165 -26.06 -8.88 -32.07
CA PRO A 165 -26.18 -9.20 -30.64
C PRO A 165 -24.86 -8.90 -29.91
N SER A 166 -24.86 -8.90 -28.57
CA SER A 166 -23.64 -8.80 -27.76
C SER A 166 -23.30 -10.10 -27.03
N ASP A 167 -22.02 -10.48 -27.06
CA ASP A 167 -21.45 -11.54 -26.20
C ASP A 167 -20.65 -10.92 -25.05
N LEU A 168 -21.30 -10.81 -23.90
CA LEU A 168 -20.67 -10.27 -22.70
C LEU A 168 -19.60 -11.20 -22.12
N ARG A 169 -19.66 -12.52 -22.39
CA ARG A 169 -18.66 -13.46 -21.87
C ARG A 169 -17.31 -13.23 -22.54
N ASP A 170 -17.33 -13.07 -23.87
CA ASP A 170 -16.13 -12.76 -24.65
C ASP A 170 -15.51 -11.42 -24.21
N ALA A 171 -16.35 -10.42 -23.97
CA ALA A 171 -15.90 -9.12 -23.45
C ALA A 171 -15.27 -9.22 -22.06
N LEU A 172 -15.84 -10.05 -21.17
CA LEU A 172 -15.27 -10.28 -19.84
C LEU A 172 -13.97 -11.08 -19.90
N THR A 173 -13.80 -11.99 -20.86
CA THR A 173 -12.53 -12.70 -21.04
C THR A 173 -11.41 -11.80 -21.56
N LEU A 174 -11.75 -10.79 -22.37
CA LEU A 174 -10.77 -9.76 -22.79
C LEU A 174 -10.44 -8.77 -21.67
N ALA A 175 -11.33 -8.62 -20.69
CA ALA A 175 -11.17 -7.71 -19.55
C ALA A 175 -10.43 -8.32 -18.35
N ALA A 176 -10.23 -9.64 -18.32
CA ALA A 176 -9.61 -10.39 -17.22
C ALA A 176 -8.08 -10.44 -17.33
#